data_AF-A0A3E1EKK0-F1
#
_entry.id   AF-A0A3E1EKK0-F1
#
_cell.length_a   1.000
_cell.length_b   1.000
_cell.length_c   1.000
_cell.angle_alpha   90.00
_cell.angle_beta   90.00
_cell.angle_gamma   90.00
#
_symmetry.space_group_name_H-M   'P 1'
#
loop_
_entity.id
_entity.type
_entity.pdbx_description
1 polymer ?
#
loop_
_entity_poly.entity_id
_entity_poly.type
_entity_poly.pdbx_seq_one_letter_code
_entity_poly.pdbx_strand_id
1 'polypeptide(L)'
;MGVPALGAIGGTGAWLGGAVPDDGGAAVTEYGVVAALRAVNPDPAIGGTGVRQVTGTGSQQGYSLWVNELAPGRSHVFRAYARNAKGIAYSEIRTFSTTGQNAQQDWRMLHLGTTANAGQAADAADPDADGFSNATEFALALNPKRWSPDGVELTRNGARLELKYRRGTVAQRDGTSVKAEWSADLVDWSREGVEETLQSDDGTHQLVKAVMDAGTAVRRFVRLRVVVPAE
;
A
#
# COMPACT_ATOMS: atom_id res chain seq x y z
N MET A 1 8.48 18.51 22.66
CA MET A 1 8.54 18.11 21.24
C MET A 1 9.00 19.28 20.39
N GLY A 2 9.83 19.04 19.37
CA GLY A 2 10.18 20.05 18.38
C GLY A 2 9.05 20.34 17.39
N VAL A 3 9.28 21.28 16.47
CA VAL A 3 8.33 21.62 15.40
C VAL A 3 8.11 20.39 14.50
N PRO A 4 6.86 20.01 14.21
CA PRO A 4 6.57 18.91 13.30
C PRO A 4 6.95 19.28 11.86
N ALA A 5 7.57 18.34 11.16
CA ALA A 5 8.03 18.50 9.78
C ALA A 5 7.00 17.93 8.80
N LEU A 6 6.79 18.64 7.68
CA LEU A 6 5.97 18.21 6.54
C LEU A 6 6.88 18.17 5.32
N GLY A 7 6.97 17.01 4.68
CA GLY A 7 7.69 16.76 3.44
C GLY A 7 6.75 16.62 2.24
N ALA A 8 7.16 15.79 1.27
CA ALA A 8 6.38 15.57 0.06
C ALA A 8 5.02 14.93 0.36
N ILE A 9 4.00 15.35 -0.40
CA ILE A 9 2.61 14.94 -0.27
C ILE A 9 2.17 14.25 -1.57
N GLY A 10 1.60 13.06 -1.46
CA GLY A 10 0.86 12.36 -2.52
C GLY A 10 -0.63 12.27 -2.20
N GLY A 11 -1.40 11.49 -2.96
CA GLY A 11 -2.84 11.38 -2.69
C GLY A 11 -3.17 10.48 -1.53
N THR A 12 -2.42 9.38 -1.37
CA THR A 12 -2.64 8.40 -0.30
C THR A 12 -1.57 8.42 0.77
N GLY A 13 -0.65 9.39 0.75
CA GLY A 13 0.36 9.51 1.79
C GLY A 13 1.15 10.81 1.80
N ALA A 14 1.92 11.02 2.86
CA ALA A 14 2.84 12.14 2.99
C ALA A 14 4.04 11.77 3.87
N TRP A 15 5.17 12.42 3.65
CA TRP A 15 6.30 12.38 4.56
C TRP A 15 6.06 13.34 5.72
N LEU A 16 5.90 12.82 6.94
CA LEU A 16 5.64 13.58 8.16
C LEU A 16 6.73 13.30 9.18
N GLY A 17 7.08 14.28 10.00
CA GLY A 17 8.23 14.16 10.87
C GLY A 17 8.22 15.06 12.09
N GLY A 18 9.33 15.04 12.81
CA GLY A 18 9.54 15.87 13.99
C GLY A 18 10.92 15.62 14.60
N ALA A 19 11.11 16.18 15.80
CA ALA A 19 12.30 15.97 16.60
C ALA A 19 11.93 15.95 18.10
N VAL A 20 12.75 15.26 18.89
CA VAL A 20 12.68 15.22 20.35
C VAL A 20 13.91 15.97 20.90
N PRO A 21 13.85 17.30 21.02
CA PRO A 21 15.00 18.11 21.45
C PRO A 21 15.34 17.95 22.93
N ASP A 22 14.39 17.48 23.73
CA ASP A 22 14.51 17.24 25.17
C ASP A 22 13.64 16.02 25.53
N ASP A 23 14.23 15.07 26.26
CA ASP A 23 13.57 13.85 26.74
C ASP A 23 12.92 14.03 28.12
N GLY A 24 13.03 15.24 28.70
CA GLY A 24 12.52 15.56 30.02
C GLY A 24 13.19 14.76 31.13
N GLY A 25 14.41 14.26 30.92
CA GLY A 25 15.18 13.47 31.88
C GLY A 25 14.71 12.02 32.04
N ALA A 26 13.99 11.46 31.07
CA ALA A 26 13.64 10.03 31.04
C ALA A 26 13.74 9.49 29.62
N ALA A 27 14.38 8.31 29.48
CA ALA A 27 14.63 7.69 28.18
C ALA A 27 13.35 7.54 27.35
N VAL A 28 13.39 8.03 26.11
CA VAL A 28 12.30 7.92 25.14
C VAL A 28 12.17 6.46 24.69
N THR A 29 11.00 5.87 24.94
CA THR A 29 10.69 4.48 24.61
C THR A 29 9.98 4.33 23.27
N GLU A 30 9.34 5.40 22.76
CA GLU A 30 8.65 5.41 21.48
C GLU A 30 8.57 6.84 20.95
N TYR A 31 8.65 7.04 19.65
CA TYR A 31 8.39 8.33 19.01
C TYR A 31 7.84 8.11 17.60
N GLY A 32 7.23 9.14 17.02
CA GLY A 32 6.70 9.03 15.68
C GLY A 32 5.71 10.13 15.36
N VAL A 33 4.76 9.82 14.48
CA VAL A 33 3.70 10.74 14.06
C VAL A 33 2.33 10.10 14.22
N VAL A 34 1.35 10.94 14.55
CA VAL A 34 -0.08 10.62 14.49
C VAL A 34 -0.74 11.53 13.48
N ALA A 35 -1.58 10.98 12.61
CA ALA A 35 -2.32 11.73 11.60
C ALA A 35 -3.79 11.28 11.55
N ALA A 36 -4.70 12.18 11.20
CA ALA A 36 -6.12 11.88 11.01
C ALA A 36 -6.74 12.79 9.96
N LEU A 37 -7.91 12.39 9.44
CA LEU A 37 -8.77 13.28 8.66
C LEU A 37 -9.21 14.46 9.53
N ARG A 38 -8.99 15.70 9.05
CA ARG A 38 -9.32 16.92 9.81
C ARG A 38 -10.78 16.98 10.25
N ALA A 39 -11.67 16.51 9.38
CA ALA A 39 -13.10 16.50 9.63
C ALA A 39 -13.53 15.46 10.69
N VAL A 40 -12.70 14.43 10.93
CA VAL A 40 -12.99 13.37 11.91
C VAL A 40 -12.32 13.69 13.25
N ASN A 41 -11.06 14.10 13.22
CA ASN A 41 -10.29 14.37 14.42
C ASN A 41 -9.28 15.51 14.17
N PRO A 42 -9.61 16.75 14.58
CA PRO A 42 -8.73 17.90 14.39
C PRO A 42 -7.58 17.99 15.42
N ASP A 43 -7.55 17.11 16.42
CA ASP A 43 -6.47 17.02 17.41
C ASP A 43 -6.06 15.55 17.63
N PRO A 44 -5.33 14.94 16.67
CA PRO A 44 -5.02 13.52 16.71
C PRO A 44 -4.07 13.19 17.87
N ALA A 45 -4.41 12.16 18.65
CA ALA A 45 -3.59 11.59 19.71
C ALA A 45 -3.58 10.06 19.58
N ILE A 46 -2.56 9.39 20.13
CA ILE A 46 -2.46 7.93 20.11
C ILE A 46 -3.74 7.29 20.68
N GLY A 47 -4.32 6.35 19.94
CA GLY A 47 -5.58 5.68 20.29
C GLY A 47 -6.85 6.49 20.00
N GLY A 48 -6.74 7.71 19.47
CA GLY A 48 -7.88 8.55 19.09
C GLY A 48 -8.62 8.03 17.85
N THR A 49 -9.88 8.45 17.69
CA THR A 49 -10.71 8.07 16.56
C THR A 49 -10.08 8.50 15.23
N GLY A 50 -10.00 7.55 14.28
CA GLY A 50 -9.46 7.80 12.94
C GLY A 50 -7.97 8.13 12.90
N VAL A 51 -7.24 7.90 14.00
CA VAL A 51 -5.81 8.20 14.09
C VAL A 51 -4.98 7.07 13.51
N ARG A 52 -4.17 7.42 12.52
CA ARG A 52 -3.06 6.62 12.01
C ARG A 52 -1.80 6.98 12.77
N GLN A 53 -1.25 6.02 13.49
CA GLN A 53 0.04 6.15 14.18
C GLN A 53 1.13 5.47 13.35
N VAL A 54 2.26 6.16 13.16
CA VAL A 54 3.47 5.59 12.56
C VAL A 54 4.65 5.84 13.50
N THR A 55 5.23 4.76 14.02
CA THR A 55 6.37 4.79 14.93
C THR A 55 7.67 4.90 14.14
N GLY A 56 8.56 5.78 14.59
CA GLY A 56 9.89 5.96 13.99
C GLY A 56 10.92 4.98 14.50
N THR A 57 11.98 4.79 13.72
CA THR A 57 13.18 4.04 14.09
C THR A 57 14.43 4.89 13.82
N GLY A 58 15.50 4.69 14.60
CA GLY A 58 16.73 5.46 14.47
C GLY A 58 16.73 6.78 15.27
N SER A 59 17.18 7.86 14.65
CA SER A 59 17.46 9.14 15.32
C SER A 59 16.20 9.90 15.75
N GLN A 60 16.23 10.44 16.97
CA GLN A 60 15.19 11.29 17.54
C GLN A 60 15.42 12.79 17.25
N GLN A 61 16.58 13.17 16.71
CA GLN A 61 17.01 14.57 16.52
C GLN A 61 16.51 15.20 15.21
N GLY A 62 15.56 14.55 14.53
CA GLY A 62 15.04 14.94 13.22
C GLY A 62 14.75 13.70 12.41
N TYR A 63 13.48 13.29 12.39
CA TYR A 63 13.01 12.11 11.65
C TYR A 63 11.93 12.50 10.64
N SER A 64 11.83 11.70 9.57
CA SER A 64 10.81 11.79 8.54
C SER A 64 10.27 10.39 8.27
N LEU A 65 8.95 10.24 8.32
CA LEU A 65 8.23 8.97 8.25
C LEU A 65 7.17 9.04 7.17
N TRP A 66 7.10 8.01 6.34
CA TRP A 66 6.05 7.89 5.34
C TRP A 66 4.74 7.44 6.00
N VAL A 67 3.73 8.31 5.98
CA VAL A 67 2.38 7.98 6.45
C VAL A 67 1.51 7.70 5.24
N ASN A 68 1.04 6.46 5.11
CA ASN A 68 0.19 5.98 4.03
C ASN A 68 -1.28 5.84 4.48
N GLU A 69 -2.13 5.37 3.55
CA GLU A 69 -3.58 5.17 3.75
C GLU A 69 -4.31 6.45 4.15
N LEU A 70 -3.84 7.58 3.64
CA LEU A 70 -4.55 8.86 3.72
C LEU A 70 -5.61 8.94 2.61
N ALA A 71 -6.69 9.67 2.84
CA ALA A 71 -7.72 9.81 1.82
C ALA A 71 -7.31 10.83 0.73
N PRO A 72 -7.37 10.53 -0.57
CA PRO A 72 -7.05 11.48 -1.63
C PRO A 72 -7.92 12.73 -1.62
N GLY A 73 -7.32 13.88 -1.94
CA GLY A 73 -8.00 15.18 -2.04
C GLY A 73 -8.59 15.68 -0.72
N ARG A 74 -8.16 15.15 0.43
CA ARG A 74 -8.70 15.51 1.75
C ARG A 74 -7.70 16.26 2.62
N SER A 75 -8.24 17.14 3.46
CA SER A 75 -7.47 17.82 4.51
C SER A 75 -7.22 16.89 5.69
N HIS A 76 -5.95 16.76 6.08
CA HIS A 76 -5.46 15.95 7.18
C HIS A 76 -4.77 16.82 8.22
N VAL A 77 -4.81 16.35 9.47
CA VAL A 77 -4.12 16.95 10.60
C VAL A 77 -3.10 15.95 11.12
N PHE A 78 -1.93 16.41 11.55
CA PHE A 78 -0.92 15.56 12.16
C PHE A 78 -0.17 16.24 13.31
N ARG A 79 0.44 15.40 14.16
CA ARG A 79 1.33 15.79 15.26
C ARG A 79 2.48 14.79 15.34
N ALA A 80 3.68 15.26 15.66
CA ALA A 80 4.77 14.41 16.12
C ALA A 80 4.55 14.07 17.60
N TYR A 81 5.01 12.90 18.05
CA TYR A 81 4.93 12.49 19.45
C TYR A 81 6.21 11.81 19.94
N ALA A 82 6.39 11.79 21.27
CA ALA A 82 7.37 10.97 21.96
C ALA A 82 6.78 10.48 23.29
N ARG A 83 7.08 9.23 23.65
CA ARG A 83 6.69 8.56 24.90
C ARG A 83 7.93 8.24 25.71
N ASN A 84 7.86 8.47 27.01
CA ASN A 84 8.81 7.98 28.00
C ASN A 84 8.06 7.56 29.28
N ALA A 85 8.80 7.26 30.34
CA ALA A 85 8.22 6.88 31.64
C ALA A 85 7.32 7.97 32.28
N LYS A 86 7.41 9.24 31.84
CA LYS A 86 6.61 10.36 32.35
C LYS A 86 5.30 10.58 31.59
N GLY A 87 5.15 9.97 30.41
CA GLY A 87 3.94 10.08 29.59
C GLY A 87 4.25 10.29 28.11
N ILE A 88 3.29 10.86 27.39
CA ILE A 88 3.39 11.17 25.96
C ILE A 88 3.38 12.67 25.77
N ALA A 89 4.41 13.20 25.13
CA ALA A 89 4.44 14.57 24.66
C ALA A 89 4.10 14.61 23.16
N TYR A 90 3.34 15.62 22.76
CA TYR A 90 2.98 15.87 21.37
C TYR A 90 3.47 17.23 20.93
N SER A 91 3.74 17.39 19.64
CA SER A 91 4.05 18.69 19.04
C SER A 91 2.80 19.56 18.90
N GLU A 92 3.02 20.77 18.37
CA GLU A 92 1.93 21.56 17.79
C GLU A 92 1.21 20.80 16.68
N ILE A 93 -0.01 21.23 16.39
CA ILE A 93 -0.85 20.68 15.34
C ILE A 93 -0.46 21.30 13.99
N ARG A 94 -0.30 20.47 12.95
CA ARG A 94 -0.15 20.92 11.56
C ARG A 94 -1.23 20.31 10.68
N THR A 95 -1.61 21.03 9.64
CA THR A 95 -2.59 20.59 8.64
C THR A 95 -1.93 20.56 7.26
N PHE A 96 -2.34 19.62 6.42
CA PHE A 96 -2.02 19.57 5.00
C PHE A 96 -3.19 18.98 4.22
N SER A 97 -3.13 19.02 2.90
CA SER A 97 -4.10 18.35 2.02
C SER A 97 -3.36 17.39 1.12
N THR A 98 -3.82 16.16 1.03
CA THR A 98 -3.35 15.19 0.04
C THR A 98 -3.71 15.65 -1.36
N THR A 99 -2.96 15.19 -2.37
CA THR A 99 -3.35 15.43 -3.76
C THR A 99 -4.65 14.68 -4.07
N GLY A 100 -5.43 15.14 -5.05
CA GLY A 100 -6.59 14.38 -5.53
C GLY A 100 -6.23 13.15 -6.36
N GLN A 101 -4.94 12.81 -6.46
CA GLN A 101 -4.42 11.75 -7.31
C GLN A 101 -4.00 10.54 -6.48
N ASN A 102 -4.65 9.40 -6.62
CA ASN A 102 -4.20 8.15 -6.01
C ASN A 102 -2.97 7.57 -6.76
N ALA A 103 -2.34 6.54 -6.20
CA ALA A 103 -1.12 6.01 -6.79
C ALA A 103 -1.35 5.37 -8.17
N GLN A 104 -2.57 4.89 -8.45
CA GLN A 104 -2.93 4.39 -9.77
C GLN A 104 -3.01 5.53 -10.81
N GLN A 105 -3.55 6.69 -10.44
CA GLN A 105 -3.58 7.88 -11.29
C GLN A 105 -2.18 8.41 -11.57
N ASP A 106 -1.29 8.39 -10.57
CA ASP A 106 0.14 8.71 -10.75
C ASP A 106 0.82 7.72 -11.70
N TRP A 107 0.53 6.42 -11.56
CA TRP A 107 1.05 5.38 -12.45
C TRP A 107 0.55 5.56 -13.90
N ARG A 108 -0.74 5.86 -14.09
CA ARG A 108 -1.27 6.16 -15.43
C ARG A 108 -0.65 7.42 -16.01
N MET A 109 -0.44 8.46 -15.20
CA MET A 109 0.24 9.67 -15.67
C MET A 109 1.66 9.34 -16.16
N LEU A 110 2.40 8.54 -15.39
CA LEU A 110 3.77 8.14 -15.71
C LEU A 110 3.86 7.29 -16.99
N HIS A 111 3.02 6.25 -17.11
CA HIS A 111 3.13 5.28 -18.19
C HIS A 111 2.31 5.64 -19.42
N LEU A 112 1.15 6.28 -19.23
CA LEU A 112 0.11 6.47 -20.24
C LEU A 112 -0.15 7.96 -20.55
N GLY A 113 0.40 8.89 -19.75
CA GLY A 113 0.33 10.34 -19.99
C GLY A 113 -0.99 11.00 -19.60
N THR A 114 -1.84 10.32 -18.83
CA THR A 114 -3.13 10.82 -18.35
C THR A 114 -3.47 10.22 -17.00
N THR A 115 -4.24 10.92 -16.16
CA THR A 115 -4.81 10.34 -14.94
C THR A 115 -6.17 9.67 -15.19
N ALA A 116 -6.81 9.95 -16.33
CA ALA A 116 -8.17 9.49 -16.61
C ALA A 116 -8.25 7.98 -16.88
N ASN A 117 -9.22 7.33 -16.26
CA ASN A 117 -9.57 5.92 -16.49
C ASN A 117 -10.38 5.75 -17.79
N ALA A 118 -9.74 5.95 -18.94
CA ALA A 118 -10.40 5.92 -20.24
C ALA A 118 -9.47 5.49 -21.37
N GLY A 119 -10.05 4.93 -22.44
CA GLY A 119 -9.30 4.51 -23.63
C GLY A 119 -8.20 3.50 -23.27
N GLN A 120 -6.99 3.73 -23.80
CA GLN A 120 -5.81 2.88 -23.51
C GLN A 120 -5.32 2.99 -22.05
N ALA A 121 -5.81 3.97 -21.30
CA ALA A 121 -5.52 4.12 -19.88
C ALA A 121 -6.60 3.53 -18.96
N ALA A 122 -7.67 2.95 -19.53
CA ALA A 122 -8.72 2.33 -18.74
C ALA A 122 -8.18 1.12 -17.97
N ASP A 123 -8.74 0.84 -16.79
CA ASP A 123 -8.30 -0.28 -15.93
C ASP A 123 -8.30 -1.62 -16.64
N ALA A 124 -9.29 -1.85 -17.50
CA ALA A 124 -9.48 -3.08 -18.25
C ALA A 124 -8.72 -3.10 -19.59
N ALA A 125 -8.06 -2.01 -19.99
CA ALA A 125 -7.29 -1.97 -21.23
C ALA A 125 -5.97 -2.74 -21.07
N ASP A 126 -5.51 -3.32 -22.17
CA ASP A 126 -4.26 -4.07 -22.31
C ASP A 126 -3.53 -3.52 -23.54
N PRO A 127 -2.75 -2.43 -23.39
CA PRO A 127 -2.18 -1.71 -24.53
C PRO A 127 -1.04 -2.45 -25.24
N ASP A 128 -0.33 -3.35 -24.56
CA ASP A 128 0.75 -4.17 -25.13
C ASP A 128 0.32 -5.61 -25.48
N ALA A 129 -0.93 -5.96 -25.18
CA ALA A 129 -1.60 -7.20 -25.57
C ALA A 129 -1.00 -8.48 -24.96
N ASP A 130 -0.35 -8.36 -23.80
CA ASP A 130 0.30 -9.49 -23.12
C ASP A 130 -0.65 -10.31 -22.23
N GLY A 131 -1.92 -9.88 -22.13
CA GLY A 131 -2.96 -10.52 -21.34
C GLY A 131 -3.16 -9.90 -19.95
N PHE A 132 -2.36 -8.91 -19.56
CA PHE A 132 -2.56 -8.16 -18.33
C PHE A 132 -3.22 -6.81 -18.58
N SER A 133 -4.37 -6.61 -17.93
CA SER A 133 -5.01 -5.29 -17.90
C SER A 133 -4.17 -4.28 -17.14
N ASN A 134 -4.33 -2.98 -17.42
CA ASN A 134 -3.68 -1.89 -16.69
C ASN A 134 -3.82 -1.99 -15.16
N ALA A 135 -4.98 -2.42 -14.66
CA ALA A 135 -5.17 -2.64 -13.22
C ALA A 135 -4.28 -3.76 -12.68
N THR A 136 -4.12 -4.84 -13.46
CA THR A 136 -3.19 -5.93 -13.13
C THR A 136 -1.74 -5.46 -13.22
N GLU A 137 -1.37 -4.78 -14.29
CA GLU A 137 -0.04 -4.22 -14.49
C GLU A 137 0.38 -3.31 -13.31
N PHE A 138 -0.49 -2.38 -12.91
CA PHE A 138 -0.29 -1.54 -11.73
C PHE A 138 -0.10 -2.38 -10.45
N ALA A 139 -0.97 -3.37 -10.23
CA ALA A 139 -0.94 -4.21 -9.04
C ALA A 139 0.31 -5.11 -8.95
N LEU A 140 0.88 -5.49 -10.09
CA LEU A 140 2.08 -6.32 -10.20
C LEU A 140 3.37 -5.50 -10.35
N ALA A 141 3.28 -4.16 -10.39
CA ALA A 141 4.38 -3.23 -10.68
C ALA A 141 5.08 -3.49 -12.03
N LEU A 142 4.26 -3.72 -13.06
CA LEU A 142 4.67 -3.92 -14.45
C LEU A 142 4.46 -2.64 -15.29
N ASN A 143 4.79 -2.69 -16.58
CA ASN A 143 4.73 -1.54 -17.49
C ASN A 143 3.75 -1.85 -18.63
N PRO A 144 2.66 -1.08 -18.78
CA PRO A 144 1.53 -1.41 -19.66
C PRO A 144 1.81 -1.18 -21.15
N LYS A 145 3.06 -0.91 -21.49
CA LYS A 145 3.55 -0.70 -22.86
C LYS A 145 4.68 -1.65 -23.21
N ARG A 146 4.97 -2.62 -22.34
CA ARG A 146 6.05 -3.57 -22.50
C ARG A 146 5.52 -4.96 -22.16
N TRP A 147 5.39 -5.76 -23.22
CA TRP A 147 5.15 -7.20 -23.15
C TRP A 147 5.90 -7.89 -22.00
N SER A 148 5.17 -8.28 -20.95
CA SER A 148 5.68 -8.82 -19.69
C SER A 148 4.82 -9.97 -19.14
N PRO A 149 4.53 -11.03 -19.95
CA PRO A 149 3.62 -12.11 -19.56
C PRO A 149 4.12 -12.93 -18.35
N ASP A 150 5.41 -12.86 -18.04
CA ASP A 150 6.05 -13.61 -16.95
C ASP A 150 5.81 -12.99 -15.55
N GLY A 151 4.90 -12.03 -15.43
CA GLY A 151 4.49 -11.44 -14.14
C GLY A 151 3.82 -12.45 -13.19
N VAL A 152 3.32 -13.56 -13.73
CA VAL A 152 2.63 -14.63 -13.02
C VAL A 152 3.07 -16.00 -13.56
N GLU A 153 3.54 -16.89 -12.69
CA GLU A 153 3.98 -18.23 -13.03
C GLU A 153 3.16 -19.26 -12.25
N LEU A 154 2.46 -20.16 -12.96
CA LEU A 154 1.76 -21.30 -12.35
C LEU A 154 2.53 -22.59 -12.61
N THR A 155 2.90 -23.30 -11.55
CA THR A 155 3.55 -24.62 -11.63
C THR A 155 2.77 -25.66 -10.84
N ARG A 156 2.81 -26.91 -11.29
CA ARG A 156 2.27 -28.06 -10.56
C ARG A 156 3.41 -28.83 -9.91
N ASN A 157 3.35 -28.98 -8.59
CA ASN A 157 4.32 -29.71 -7.79
C ASN A 157 3.61 -30.86 -7.06
N GLY A 158 3.49 -32.01 -7.75
CA GLY A 158 2.72 -33.16 -7.26
C GLY A 158 1.23 -32.83 -7.05
N ALA A 159 0.78 -32.94 -5.79
CA ALA A 159 -0.59 -32.65 -5.38
C ALA A 159 -0.88 -31.15 -5.16
N ARG A 160 0.15 -30.29 -5.25
CA ARG A 160 0.01 -28.84 -5.05
C ARG A 160 0.13 -28.07 -6.36
N LEU A 161 -0.57 -26.95 -6.42
CA LEU A 161 -0.37 -25.89 -7.41
C LEU A 161 0.35 -24.73 -6.71
N GLU A 162 1.40 -24.23 -7.35
CA GLU A 162 2.19 -23.10 -6.87
C GLU A 162 2.07 -21.95 -7.87
N LEU A 163 1.43 -20.86 -7.43
CA LEU A 163 1.32 -19.62 -8.19
C LEU A 163 2.33 -18.61 -7.63
N LYS A 164 3.32 -18.25 -8.42
CA LYS A 164 4.25 -17.16 -8.11
C LYS A 164 3.83 -15.91 -8.85
N TYR A 165 3.82 -14.77 -8.17
CA TYR A 165 3.45 -13.51 -8.79
C TYR A 165 4.14 -12.34 -8.10
N ARG A 166 4.33 -11.26 -8.86
CA ARG A 166 4.81 -9.97 -8.32
C ARG A 166 3.67 -9.25 -7.61
N ARG A 167 3.97 -8.43 -6.60
CA ARG A 167 3.02 -7.52 -5.97
C ARG A 167 3.69 -6.17 -5.77
N GLY A 168 3.17 -5.13 -6.42
CA GLY A 168 3.68 -3.77 -6.29
C GLY A 168 3.46 -3.21 -4.89
N THR A 169 4.52 -2.71 -4.25
CA THR A 169 4.43 -2.15 -2.89
C THR A 169 3.63 -0.86 -2.87
N VAL A 170 3.71 -0.05 -3.93
CA VAL A 170 2.93 1.17 -4.11
C VAL A 170 1.44 0.84 -4.25
N ALA A 171 1.08 -0.10 -5.13
CA ALA A 171 -0.30 -0.54 -5.31
C ALA A 171 -0.88 -1.08 -4.00
N GLN A 172 -0.13 -1.90 -3.26
CA GLN A 172 -0.55 -2.41 -1.95
C GLN A 172 -0.80 -1.26 -0.95
N ARG A 173 0.07 -0.26 -0.89
CA ARG A 173 -0.09 0.91 0.01
C ARG A 173 -1.26 1.80 -0.37
N ASP A 174 -1.63 1.82 -1.65
CA ASP A 174 -2.80 2.52 -2.16
C ASP A 174 -4.12 1.79 -1.86
N GLY A 175 -4.04 0.56 -1.32
CA GLY A 175 -5.21 -0.27 -0.99
C GLY A 175 -5.61 -1.25 -2.09
N THR A 176 -4.81 -1.38 -3.15
CA THR A 176 -5.02 -2.42 -4.18
C THR A 176 -4.79 -3.80 -3.57
N SER A 177 -5.75 -4.70 -3.77
CA SER A 177 -5.66 -6.09 -3.33
C SER A 177 -5.33 -7.03 -4.49
N VAL A 178 -4.38 -7.93 -4.27
CA VAL A 178 -4.01 -9.02 -5.18
C VAL A 178 -4.16 -10.33 -4.43
N LYS A 179 -5.08 -11.18 -4.86
CA LYS A 179 -5.42 -12.43 -4.17
C LYS A 179 -5.38 -13.61 -5.12
N ALA A 180 -4.64 -14.66 -4.77
CA ALA A 180 -4.74 -15.93 -5.47
C ALA A 180 -6.06 -16.63 -5.12
N GLU A 181 -6.77 -17.11 -6.14
CA GLU A 181 -8.03 -17.84 -6.03
C GLU A 181 -7.99 -19.07 -6.95
N TRP A 182 -8.70 -20.13 -6.56
CA TRP A 182 -8.91 -21.32 -7.39
C TRP A 182 -10.39 -21.56 -7.66
N SER A 183 -10.68 -22.27 -8.73
CA SER A 183 -12.02 -22.74 -9.08
C SER A 183 -11.96 -24.16 -9.65
N ALA A 184 -13.02 -24.94 -9.42
CA ALA A 184 -13.19 -26.24 -10.06
C ALA A 184 -13.95 -26.15 -11.40
N ASP A 185 -14.66 -25.05 -11.65
CA ASP A 185 -15.67 -24.94 -12.71
C ASP A 185 -15.66 -23.60 -13.48
N LEU A 186 -14.74 -22.68 -13.13
CA LEU A 186 -14.66 -21.29 -13.61
C LEU A 186 -15.79 -20.36 -13.15
N VAL A 187 -16.72 -20.85 -12.34
CA VAL A 187 -17.87 -20.11 -11.83
C VAL A 187 -17.65 -19.73 -10.38
N ASP A 188 -17.43 -20.73 -9.54
CA ASP A 188 -17.21 -20.54 -8.10
C ASP A 188 -15.73 -20.43 -7.81
N TRP A 189 -15.33 -19.31 -7.22
CA TRP A 189 -13.94 -19.00 -6.90
C TRP A 189 -13.73 -18.97 -5.38
N SER A 190 -12.70 -19.67 -4.91
CA SER A 190 -12.40 -19.84 -3.49
C SER A 190 -10.94 -19.50 -3.16
N ARG A 191 -10.71 -19.09 -1.91
CA ARG A 191 -9.38 -18.96 -1.29
C ARG A 191 -9.16 -19.99 -0.19
N GLU A 192 -10.08 -20.93 0.00
CA GLU A 192 -9.94 -21.97 1.01
C GLU A 192 -8.69 -22.81 0.73
N GLY A 193 -7.86 -22.99 1.77
CA GLY A 193 -6.59 -23.73 1.66
C GLY A 193 -5.50 -23.04 0.83
N VAL A 194 -5.66 -21.75 0.48
CA VAL A 194 -4.59 -20.97 -0.17
C VAL A 194 -3.64 -20.42 0.89
N GLU A 195 -2.38 -20.83 0.83
CA GLU A 195 -1.31 -20.35 1.71
C GLU A 195 -0.37 -19.43 0.92
N GLU A 196 -0.24 -18.16 1.32
CA GLU A 196 0.61 -17.17 0.67
C GLU A 196 1.87 -16.89 1.50
N THR A 197 3.04 -16.95 0.87
CA THR A 197 4.34 -16.65 1.50
C THR A 197 5.09 -15.59 0.70
N LEU A 198 5.73 -14.65 1.40
CA LEU A 198 6.64 -13.68 0.81
C LEU A 198 8.00 -14.35 0.56
N GLN A 199 8.45 -14.33 -0.69
CA GLN A 199 9.73 -14.93 -1.11
C GLN A 199 10.85 -13.89 -1.13
N SER A 200 10.57 -12.67 -1.57
CA SER A 200 11.50 -11.54 -1.56
C SER A 200 10.75 -10.20 -1.59
N ASP A 201 11.44 -9.13 -1.20
CA ASP A 201 10.98 -7.74 -1.28
C ASP A 201 12.17 -6.85 -1.64
N ASP A 202 12.10 -6.15 -2.78
CA ASP A 202 13.15 -5.20 -3.22
C ASP A 202 12.77 -3.73 -2.94
N GLY A 203 11.69 -3.51 -2.18
CA GLY A 203 11.12 -2.20 -1.89
C GLY A 203 10.12 -1.69 -2.94
N THR A 204 10.20 -2.18 -4.17
CA THR A 204 9.31 -1.78 -5.29
C THR A 204 8.30 -2.88 -5.61
N HIS A 205 8.74 -4.13 -5.63
CA HIS A 205 7.91 -5.30 -5.80
C HIS A 205 8.27 -6.41 -4.82
N GLN A 206 7.22 -7.08 -4.36
CA GLN A 206 7.30 -8.29 -3.56
C GLN A 206 7.09 -9.49 -4.47
N LEU A 207 7.90 -10.54 -4.31
CA LEU A 207 7.62 -11.83 -4.94
C LEU A 207 6.81 -12.68 -3.96
N VAL A 208 5.60 -13.05 -4.34
CA VAL A 208 4.68 -13.84 -3.51
C VAL A 208 4.52 -15.22 -4.13
N LYS A 209 4.53 -16.27 -3.29
CA LYS A 209 4.19 -17.64 -3.66
C LYS A 209 2.90 -18.03 -2.94
N ALA A 210 1.84 -18.27 -3.71
CA ALA A 210 0.61 -18.90 -3.23
C ALA A 210 0.66 -20.41 -3.51
N VAL A 211 0.35 -21.22 -2.51
CA VAL A 211 0.25 -22.66 -2.61
C VAL A 211 -1.19 -23.07 -2.34
N MET A 212 -1.70 -23.98 -3.14
CA MET A 212 -3.06 -24.51 -3.01
C MET A 212 -3.11 -25.98 -3.46
N ASP A 213 -4.13 -26.71 -3.03
CA ASP A 213 -4.36 -28.06 -3.52
C ASP A 213 -4.76 -28.06 -5.00
N ALA A 214 -4.17 -28.98 -5.76
CA ALA A 214 -4.62 -29.29 -7.11
C ALA A 214 -6.05 -29.87 -7.11
N GLY A 215 -6.50 -30.37 -5.96
CA GLY A 215 -7.82 -30.96 -5.77
C GLY A 215 -7.95 -32.33 -6.43
N THR A 216 -9.12 -32.93 -6.29
CA THR A 216 -9.51 -34.21 -6.93
C THR A 216 -10.35 -34.02 -8.19
N ALA A 217 -10.74 -32.78 -8.50
CA ALA A 217 -11.51 -32.44 -9.68
C ALA A 217 -10.71 -32.74 -10.97
N VAL A 218 -11.45 -33.07 -12.05
CA VAL A 218 -10.84 -33.33 -13.37
C VAL A 218 -10.10 -32.10 -13.90
N ARG A 219 -10.57 -30.90 -13.54
CA ARG A 219 -9.94 -29.63 -13.88
C ARG A 219 -9.87 -28.73 -12.64
N ARG A 220 -8.81 -27.93 -12.58
CA ARG A 220 -8.58 -26.91 -11.56
C ARG A 220 -8.08 -25.66 -12.26
N PHE A 221 -8.70 -24.53 -11.98
CA PHE A 221 -8.37 -23.24 -12.54
C PHE A 221 -7.82 -22.35 -11.44
N VAL A 222 -6.88 -21.48 -11.78
CA VAL A 222 -6.22 -20.57 -10.86
C VAL A 222 -6.22 -19.18 -11.47
N ARG A 223 -6.49 -18.15 -10.66
CA ARG A 223 -6.38 -16.75 -11.08
C ARG A 223 -5.76 -15.90 -9.99
N LEU A 224 -5.28 -14.73 -10.40
CA LEU A 224 -5.14 -13.58 -9.52
C LEU A 224 -6.39 -12.71 -9.65
N ARG A 225 -7.02 -12.43 -8.52
CA ARG A 225 -8.06 -11.41 -8.42
C ARG A 225 -7.43 -10.11 -7.97
N VAL A 226 -7.44 -9.12 -8.87
CA VAL A 226 -6.99 -7.76 -8.61
C VAL A 226 -8.20 -6.88 -8.35
N VAL A 227 -8.15 -6.08 -7.28
CA VAL A 227 -9.16 -5.07 -6.96
C VAL A 227 -8.43 -3.78 -6.62
N VAL A 228 -8.58 -2.76 -7.46
CA VAL A 228 -8.08 -1.40 -7.22
C VAL A 228 -9.13 -0.58 -6.45
N PRO A 229 -8.72 0.39 -5.62
CA PRO A 229 -9.65 1.34 -4.99
C PRO A 229 -10.41 2.15 -6.04
N ALA A 230 -11.64 2.58 -5.70
CA ALA A 230 -12.36 3.53 -6.53
C ALA A 230 -11.67 4.91 -6.52
N GLU A 231 -11.73 5.60 -7.65
CA GLU A 231 -11.25 6.98 -7.83
C GLU A 231 -12.19 8.03 -7.24
#